data_AF-A0AAV0WGH3-F1
#
_entry.id   AF-A0AAV0WGH3-F1
#
_cell.length_a   1.000
_cell.length_b   1.000
_cell.length_c   1.000
_cell.angle_alpha   90.00
_cell.angle_beta   90.00
_cell.angle_gamma   90.00
#
_symmetry.space_group_name_H-M   'P 1'
#
loop_
_entity.id
_entity.type
_entity.pdbx_description
1 polymer ?
#
loop_
_entity_poly.entity_id
_entity_poly.type
_entity_poly.pdbx_seq_one_letter_code
_entity_poly.pdbx_strand_id
1 'polypeptide(L)'
;MRKLFAVTTPLSNYLQSPSLDYVEALCLVDSVQNRLKVLRSEEQFSLLIDESKSFASANYLVVTGLKEIRIRRIKKMPGELCQDESNVDILTKFKTEFFYYSLDIVNETLENRFRSSRGILTDLSLLTEERILFTKKNNEYALSKNEFSELAKWLPQIHLENLQTEYKVFAESYQALENTSSNQNIFQSLNKEDAVDPEDDENYDENTCSTSEKEHNPIKEFSSSMLHLLSSHGLMASFPNMYLAYKGLCTIPASSASAERTFSKLKIIKNRLRTTTQQDRLESLILLSSEKDIEIDLEKATDLLARSSDILSKQLLPS
;
A
#
# COMPACT_ATOMS: atom_id res chain seq x y z
N MET A 1 -22.66 -1.95 2.92
CA MET A 1 -21.30 -1.91 3.51
C MET A 1 -20.73 -3.28 3.87
N ARG A 2 -21.39 -4.13 4.67
CA ARG A 2 -20.83 -5.47 5.03
C ARG A 2 -20.43 -6.33 3.81
N LYS A 3 -21.29 -6.42 2.79
CA LYS A 3 -20.97 -7.14 1.54
C LYS A 3 -19.78 -6.54 0.76
N LEU A 4 -19.64 -5.22 0.79
CA LEU A 4 -18.51 -4.51 0.15
C LEU A 4 -17.20 -4.85 0.84
N PHE A 5 -17.18 -4.80 2.17
CA PHE A 5 -16.00 -5.17 2.95
C PHE A 5 -15.69 -6.67 2.83
N ALA A 6 -16.69 -7.55 2.83
CA ALA A 6 -16.47 -8.98 2.63
C ALA A 6 -15.73 -9.32 1.32
N VAL A 7 -15.91 -8.51 0.26
CA VAL A 7 -15.19 -8.69 -1.02
C VAL A 7 -13.77 -8.10 -0.97
N THR A 8 -13.56 -6.99 -0.25
CA THR A 8 -12.29 -6.24 -0.26
C THR A 8 -11.32 -6.65 0.86
N THR A 9 -11.82 -7.11 2.01
CA THR A 9 -11.00 -7.51 3.16
C THR A 9 -10.00 -8.63 2.85
N PRO A 10 -10.35 -9.71 2.12
CA PRO A 10 -9.37 -10.76 1.79
C PRO A 10 -8.19 -10.23 0.98
N LEU A 11 -8.45 -9.33 0.02
CA LEU A 11 -7.40 -8.68 -0.75
C LEU A 11 -6.54 -7.77 0.13
N SER A 12 -7.13 -7.01 1.04
CA SER A 12 -6.38 -6.18 1.99
C SER A 12 -5.44 -7.02 2.84
N ASN A 13 -5.95 -8.13 3.41
CA ASN A 13 -5.14 -9.03 4.23
C ASN A 13 -4.02 -9.69 3.42
N TYR A 14 -4.29 -10.08 2.17
CA TYR A 14 -3.27 -10.66 1.30
C TYR A 14 -2.16 -9.66 0.94
N LEU A 15 -2.52 -8.43 0.58
CA LEU A 15 -1.56 -7.35 0.30
C LEU A 15 -0.75 -6.91 1.53
N GLN A 16 -1.26 -7.20 2.73
CA GLN A 16 -0.57 -6.97 4.00
C GLN A 16 0.25 -8.18 4.45
N SER A 17 0.07 -9.34 3.82
CA SER A 17 0.77 -10.56 4.22
C SER A 17 2.27 -10.47 3.91
N PRO A 18 3.14 -11.07 4.76
CA PRO A 18 4.59 -11.00 4.59
C PRO A 18 5.10 -11.78 3.36
N SER A 19 4.36 -12.80 2.92
CA SER A 19 4.67 -13.64 1.75
C SER A 19 3.91 -13.17 0.50
N LEU A 20 4.18 -11.94 0.05
CA LEU A 20 3.47 -11.34 -1.08
C LEU A 20 4.02 -11.79 -2.43
N ASP A 21 3.29 -12.65 -3.15
CA ASP A 21 3.54 -12.90 -4.58
C ASP A 21 2.84 -11.82 -5.42
N TYR A 22 3.62 -11.08 -6.21
CA TYR A 22 3.11 -10.01 -7.07
C TYR A 22 2.15 -10.50 -8.16
N VAL A 23 2.33 -11.71 -8.70
CA VAL A 23 1.45 -12.25 -9.75
C VAL A 23 0.11 -12.63 -9.17
N GLU A 24 0.12 -13.38 -8.06
CA GLU A 24 -1.09 -13.76 -7.35
C GLU A 24 -1.84 -12.53 -6.81
N ALA A 25 -1.11 -11.51 -6.31
CA ALA A 25 -1.70 -10.24 -5.90
C ALA A 25 -2.47 -9.57 -7.04
N LEU A 26 -1.90 -9.52 -8.26
CA LEU A 26 -2.56 -8.93 -9.42
C LEU A 26 -3.80 -9.74 -9.84
N CYS A 27 -3.73 -11.08 -9.82
CA CYS A 27 -4.87 -11.95 -10.07
C CYS A 27 -6.01 -11.72 -9.06
N LEU A 28 -5.67 -11.56 -7.78
CA LEU A 28 -6.65 -11.26 -6.73
C LEU A 28 -7.28 -9.87 -6.90
N VAL A 29 -6.50 -8.86 -7.31
CA VAL A 29 -7.04 -7.54 -7.64
C VAL A 29 -8.06 -7.64 -8.77
N ASP A 30 -7.76 -8.39 -9.84
CA ASP A 30 -8.67 -8.56 -10.98
C ASP A 30 -9.94 -9.32 -10.57
N SER A 31 -9.80 -10.36 -9.76
CA SER A 31 -10.93 -11.11 -9.21
C SER A 31 -11.84 -10.21 -8.37
N VAL A 32 -11.28 -9.38 -7.51
CA VAL A 32 -12.04 -8.41 -6.70
C VAL A 32 -12.73 -7.37 -7.56
N GLN A 33 -12.06 -6.80 -8.57
CA GLN A 33 -12.67 -5.86 -9.50
C GLN A 33 -13.85 -6.48 -10.26
N ASN A 34 -13.70 -7.73 -10.70
CA ASN A 34 -14.79 -8.46 -11.35
C ASN A 34 -15.97 -8.71 -10.40
N ARG A 35 -15.70 -9.07 -9.15
CA ARG A 35 -16.75 -9.22 -8.12
C ARG A 35 -17.46 -7.90 -7.81
N LEU A 36 -16.73 -6.78 -7.76
CA LEU A 36 -17.32 -5.45 -7.57
C LEU A 36 -18.18 -5.02 -8.77
N LYS A 37 -17.77 -5.35 -10.00
CA LYS A 37 -18.61 -5.16 -11.20
C LYS A 37 -19.89 -6.00 -11.14
N VAL A 38 -19.81 -7.25 -10.69
CA VAL A 38 -21.00 -8.11 -10.48
C VAL A 38 -21.91 -7.56 -9.38
N LEU A 39 -21.35 -6.99 -8.31
CA LEU A 39 -22.14 -6.33 -7.24
C LEU A 39 -22.88 -5.08 -7.72
N ARG A 40 -22.46 -4.46 -8.82
CA ARG A 40 -23.17 -3.34 -9.45
C ARG A 40 -24.47 -3.78 -10.14
N SER A 41 -24.68 -5.08 -10.38
CA SER A 41 -25.91 -5.58 -11.01
C SER A 41 -27.16 -5.32 -10.18
N GLU A 42 -28.28 -5.06 -10.86
CA GLU A 42 -29.58 -4.80 -10.21
C GLU A 42 -30.08 -5.99 -9.38
N GLU A 43 -29.80 -7.21 -9.82
CA GLU A 43 -30.14 -8.45 -9.11
C GLU A 43 -29.44 -8.57 -7.74
N GLN A 44 -28.18 -8.10 -7.64
CA GLN A 44 -27.45 -8.14 -6.38
C GLN A 44 -27.96 -7.07 -5.41
N PHE A 45 -28.44 -5.95 -5.94
CA PHE A 45 -29.09 -4.91 -5.15
C PHE A 45 -30.43 -5.38 -4.61
N SER A 46 -31.29 -6.03 -5.40
CA SER A 46 -32.56 -6.56 -4.93
C SER A 46 -32.35 -7.62 -3.84
N LEU A 47 -31.40 -8.55 -4.05
CA LEU A 47 -31.05 -9.57 -3.06
C LEU A 47 -30.56 -8.95 -1.74
N LEU A 48 -29.79 -7.86 -1.80
CA LEU A 48 -29.36 -7.12 -0.60
C LEU A 48 -30.54 -6.50 0.14
N ILE A 49 -31.48 -5.90 -0.58
CA ILE A 49 -32.69 -5.32 0.01
C ILE A 49 -33.54 -6.43 0.66
N ASP A 50 -33.71 -7.57 0.02
CA ASP A 50 -34.52 -8.67 0.55
C ASP A 50 -33.88 -9.33 1.79
N GLU A 51 -32.56 -9.48 1.79
CA GLU A 51 -31.81 -9.91 2.97
C GLU A 51 -31.96 -8.91 4.13
N SER A 52 -31.91 -7.60 3.83
CA SER A 52 -32.08 -6.57 4.86
C SER A 52 -33.49 -6.56 5.45
N LYS A 53 -34.53 -6.78 4.62
CA LYS A 53 -35.92 -6.92 5.08
C LYS A 53 -36.11 -8.17 5.93
N SER A 54 -35.51 -9.29 5.52
CA SER A 54 -35.55 -10.56 6.27
C SER A 54 -34.81 -10.47 7.60
N PHE A 55 -33.69 -9.75 7.64
CA PHE A 55 -32.97 -9.47 8.88
C PHE A 55 -33.79 -8.55 9.82
N ALA A 56 -34.47 -7.55 9.28
CA ALA A 56 -35.31 -6.66 10.07
C ALA A 56 -36.50 -7.40 10.69
N SER A 57 -37.17 -8.29 9.93
CA SER A 57 -38.26 -9.11 10.44
C SER A 57 -37.79 -10.11 11.50
N ALA A 58 -36.61 -10.73 11.32
CA ALA A 58 -36.03 -11.65 12.30
C ALA A 58 -35.68 -10.98 13.64
N ASN A 59 -35.35 -9.68 13.63
CA ASN A 59 -34.99 -8.92 14.83
C ASN A 59 -36.13 -8.05 15.37
N TYR A 60 -37.38 -8.26 14.91
CA TYR A 60 -38.56 -7.50 15.33
C TYR A 60 -38.42 -5.97 15.17
N LEU A 61 -37.66 -5.52 14.17
CA LEU A 61 -37.50 -4.09 13.89
C LEU A 61 -38.68 -3.58 13.08
N VAL A 62 -39.26 -2.44 13.48
CA VAL A 62 -40.26 -1.74 12.66
C VAL A 62 -39.53 -1.21 11.43
N VAL A 63 -39.86 -1.75 10.26
CA VAL A 63 -39.37 -1.24 8.98
C VAL A 63 -40.07 0.09 8.71
N THR A 64 -39.56 1.17 9.30
CA THR A 64 -39.94 2.52 8.90
C THR A 64 -39.36 2.77 7.52
N GLY A 65 -40.20 3.15 6.55
CA GLY A 65 -39.73 3.59 5.23
C GLY A 65 -38.71 4.72 5.36
N LEU A 66 -37.79 4.81 4.39
CA LEU A 66 -36.87 5.93 4.30
C LEU A 66 -37.68 7.24 4.26
N LYS A 67 -37.24 8.27 4.99
CA LYS A 67 -37.97 9.52 5.14
C LYS A 67 -38.18 10.18 3.77
N GLU A 68 -39.43 10.27 3.34
CA GLU A 68 -39.82 10.98 2.12
C GLU A 68 -39.41 12.45 2.24
N ILE A 69 -38.54 12.90 1.34
CA ILE A 69 -38.19 14.32 1.23
C ILE A 69 -39.34 15.00 0.49
N ARG A 70 -40.18 15.72 1.22
CA ARG A 70 -41.25 16.51 0.62
C ARG A 70 -40.66 17.64 -0.22
N ILE A 71 -40.90 17.60 -1.53
CA ILE A 71 -40.50 18.68 -2.44
C ILE A 71 -41.44 19.87 -2.22
N ARG A 72 -40.86 21.05 -1.93
CA ARG A 72 -41.64 22.30 -1.79
C ARG A 72 -41.98 22.80 -3.20
N ARG A 73 -43.27 22.77 -3.56
CA ARG A 73 -43.76 23.33 -4.82
C ARG A 73 -43.76 24.86 -4.73
N ILE A 74 -43.06 25.51 -5.66
CA ILE A 74 -43.08 26.97 -5.83
C ILE A 74 -43.92 27.27 -7.08
N LYS A 75 -44.79 28.27 -7.01
CA LYS A 75 -45.59 28.70 -8.17
C LYS A 75 -44.65 29.34 -9.21
N LYS A 76 -44.55 28.75 -10.39
CA LYS A 76 -43.76 29.26 -11.51
C LYS A 76 -44.57 30.20 -12.38
N MET A 77 -43.91 31.19 -12.97
CA MET A 77 -44.52 32.19 -13.85
C MET A 77 -44.41 31.78 -15.33
N PRO A 78 -45.30 32.26 -16.22
CA PRO A 78 -45.19 31.99 -17.65
C PRO A 78 -43.84 32.45 -18.22
N GLY A 79 -43.10 31.54 -18.86
CA GLY A 79 -41.79 31.81 -19.47
C GLY A 79 -40.58 31.26 -18.70
N GLU A 80 -40.76 30.73 -17.49
CA GLU A 80 -39.68 30.04 -16.77
C GLU A 80 -39.47 28.62 -17.32
N LEU A 81 -38.21 28.25 -17.61
CA LEU A 81 -37.86 26.88 -18.03
C LEU A 81 -38.10 25.90 -16.86
N CYS A 82 -38.82 24.81 -17.14
CA CYS A 82 -38.93 23.70 -16.20
C CYS A 82 -37.58 22.99 -16.08
N GLN A 83 -37.09 22.82 -14.86
CA GLN A 83 -36.18 21.71 -14.58
C GLN A 83 -37.02 20.45 -14.49
N ASP A 84 -36.56 19.35 -15.07
CA ASP A 84 -37.21 18.06 -14.95
C ASP A 84 -37.20 17.63 -13.48
N GLU A 85 -38.36 17.67 -12.83
CA GLU A 85 -38.56 17.11 -11.50
C GLU A 85 -38.63 15.59 -11.63
N SER A 86 -37.49 14.91 -11.48
CA SER A 86 -37.47 13.46 -11.45
C SER A 86 -38.05 12.98 -10.12
N ASN A 87 -39.28 12.45 -10.14
CA ASN A 87 -39.91 11.79 -9.01
C ASN A 87 -39.25 10.41 -8.82
N VAL A 88 -37.99 10.43 -8.38
CA VAL A 88 -37.14 9.23 -8.23
C VAL A 88 -37.52 8.53 -6.93
N ASP A 89 -37.92 7.27 -7.01
CA ASP A 89 -38.20 6.42 -5.85
C ASP A 89 -36.99 6.44 -4.89
N ILE A 90 -37.22 6.49 -3.58
CA ILE A 90 -36.14 6.67 -2.60
C ILE A 90 -35.14 5.52 -2.68
N LEU A 91 -35.61 4.31 -3.00
CA LEU A 91 -34.75 3.14 -3.20
C LEU A 91 -33.85 3.33 -4.43
N THR A 92 -34.38 3.87 -5.52
CA THR A 92 -33.58 4.19 -6.71
C THR A 92 -32.58 5.31 -6.45
N LYS A 93 -32.93 6.29 -5.62
CA LYS A 93 -32.01 7.34 -5.16
C LYS A 93 -30.89 6.77 -4.29
N PHE A 94 -31.21 5.91 -3.33
CA PHE A 94 -30.22 5.20 -2.51
C PHE A 94 -29.30 4.30 -3.36
N LYS A 95 -29.87 3.61 -4.35
CA LYS A 95 -29.14 2.76 -5.30
C LYS A 95 -28.10 3.57 -6.07
N THR A 96 -28.47 4.72 -6.63
CA THR A 96 -27.57 5.52 -7.47
C THR A 96 -26.61 6.40 -6.66
N GLU A 97 -27.11 7.15 -5.67
CA GLU A 97 -26.31 8.14 -4.94
C GLU A 97 -25.38 7.52 -3.89
N PHE A 98 -25.74 6.38 -3.31
CA PHE A 98 -24.95 5.76 -2.25
C PHE A 98 -24.34 4.44 -2.70
N PHE A 99 -25.16 3.47 -3.11
CA PHE A 99 -24.67 2.12 -3.37
C PHE A 99 -23.70 2.06 -4.56
N TYR A 100 -24.13 2.49 -5.74
CA TYR A 100 -23.28 2.53 -6.93
C TYR A 100 -22.12 3.52 -6.79
N TYR A 101 -22.38 4.70 -6.24
CA TYR A 101 -21.33 5.67 -5.96
C TYR A 101 -20.21 5.08 -5.08
N SER A 102 -20.56 4.39 -3.99
CA SER A 102 -19.56 3.75 -3.13
C SER A 102 -18.77 2.62 -3.82
N LEU A 103 -19.43 1.84 -4.67
CA LEU A 103 -18.78 0.78 -5.46
C LEU A 103 -17.83 1.37 -6.49
N ASP A 104 -18.24 2.45 -7.14
CA ASP A 104 -17.47 3.12 -8.19
C ASP A 104 -16.22 3.78 -7.60
N ILE A 105 -16.33 4.46 -6.46
CA ILE A 105 -15.16 4.99 -5.75
C ILE A 105 -14.18 3.87 -5.39
N VAL A 106 -14.66 2.75 -4.84
CA VAL A 106 -13.77 1.64 -4.46
C VAL A 106 -13.11 1.02 -5.70
N ASN A 107 -13.86 0.85 -6.79
CA ASN A 107 -13.30 0.36 -8.05
C ASN A 107 -12.27 1.32 -8.64
N GLU A 108 -12.58 2.61 -8.70
CA GLU A 108 -11.71 3.64 -9.25
C GLU A 108 -10.43 3.79 -8.41
N THR A 109 -10.54 3.75 -7.08
CA THR A 109 -9.37 3.79 -6.19
C THR A 109 -8.49 2.55 -6.36
N LEU A 110 -9.06 1.35 -6.47
CA LEU A 110 -8.30 0.13 -6.76
C LEU A 110 -7.64 0.19 -8.14
N GLU A 111 -8.38 0.64 -9.15
CA GLU A 111 -7.87 0.73 -10.51
C GLU A 111 -6.75 1.75 -10.63
N ASN A 112 -6.92 2.95 -10.07
CA ASN A 112 -5.90 3.99 -10.05
C ASN A 112 -4.66 3.58 -9.24
N ARG A 113 -4.82 2.78 -8.17
CA ARG A 113 -3.69 2.30 -7.36
C ARG A 113 -2.79 1.33 -8.12
N PHE A 114 -3.36 0.46 -8.96
CA PHE A 114 -2.59 -0.60 -9.63
C PHE A 114 -2.32 -0.35 -11.11
N ARG A 115 -3.06 0.54 -11.80
CA ARG A 115 -2.92 0.80 -13.26
C ARG A 115 -1.48 1.00 -13.70
N SER A 116 -0.76 1.90 -13.03
CA SER A 116 0.61 2.26 -13.40
C SER A 116 1.64 1.22 -12.95
N SER A 117 1.36 0.46 -11.89
CA SER A 117 2.32 -0.49 -11.32
C SER A 117 2.20 -1.90 -11.89
N ARG A 118 1.12 -2.25 -12.61
CA ARG A 118 0.91 -3.63 -13.12
C ARG A 118 2.10 -4.14 -13.92
N GLY A 119 2.57 -3.36 -14.90
CA GLY A 119 3.67 -3.74 -15.77
C GLY A 119 5.00 -3.90 -15.02
N ILE A 120 5.24 -3.00 -14.06
CA ILE A 120 6.44 -3.05 -13.20
C ILE A 120 6.39 -4.30 -12.32
N LEU A 121 5.25 -4.58 -11.68
CA LEU A 121 5.07 -5.76 -10.82
C LEU A 121 5.18 -7.07 -11.59
N THR A 122 4.68 -7.13 -12.83
CA THR A 122 4.88 -8.30 -13.70
C THR A 122 6.36 -8.48 -14.07
N ASP A 123 7.05 -7.40 -14.42
CA ASP A 123 8.49 -7.45 -14.74
C ASP A 123 9.31 -7.87 -13.50
N LEU A 124 8.95 -7.38 -12.31
CA LEU A 124 9.62 -7.75 -11.05
C LEU A 124 9.37 -9.19 -10.63
N SER A 125 8.22 -9.77 -11.00
CA SER A 125 7.95 -11.18 -10.75
C SER A 125 8.94 -12.11 -11.45
N LEU A 126 9.55 -11.65 -12.56
CA LEU A 126 10.59 -12.40 -13.27
C LEU A 126 11.88 -12.51 -12.46
N LEU A 127 12.13 -11.59 -11.52
CA LEU A 127 13.32 -11.59 -10.66
C LEU A 127 13.19 -12.52 -9.45
N THR A 128 12.11 -13.29 -9.34
CA THR A 128 11.91 -14.27 -8.27
C THR A 128 12.70 -15.56 -8.51
N GLU A 129 13.09 -16.23 -7.43
CA GLU A 129 13.85 -17.49 -7.46
C GLU A 129 13.19 -18.57 -8.35
N GLU A 130 11.87 -18.72 -8.25
CA GLU A 130 11.11 -19.71 -9.00
C GLU A 130 11.22 -19.51 -10.51
N ARG A 131 11.23 -18.25 -10.97
CA ARG A 131 11.34 -17.90 -12.39
C ARG A 131 12.76 -18.07 -12.91
N ILE A 132 13.76 -17.73 -12.11
CA ILE A 132 15.18 -17.94 -12.45
C ILE A 132 15.46 -19.45 -12.62
N LEU A 133 15.00 -20.28 -11.70
CA LEU A 133 15.14 -21.74 -11.79
C LEU A 133 14.37 -22.34 -12.99
N PHE A 134 13.23 -21.77 -13.34
CA PHE A 134 12.44 -22.20 -14.48
C PHE A 134 13.12 -21.86 -15.82
N THR A 135 13.76 -20.70 -15.94
CA THR A 135 14.54 -20.32 -17.14
C THR A 135 15.73 -21.23 -17.41
N LYS A 136 16.31 -21.84 -16.37
CA LYS A 136 17.37 -22.85 -16.51
C LYS A 136 16.84 -24.20 -17.04
N LYS A 137 15.66 -24.63 -16.59
CA LYS A 137 15.10 -25.96 -16.96
C LYS A 137 14.62 -25.99 -18.41
N ASN A 138 14.09 -24.88 -18.89
CA ASN A 138 13.63 -24.73 -20.26
C ASN A 138 14.53 -23.70 -20.95
N ASN A 139 15.57 -24.15 -21.66
CA ASN A 139 16.49 -23.34 -22.49
C ASN A 139 15.78 -22.43 -23.55
N GLU A 140 14.44 -22.38 -23.55
CA GLU A 140 13.59 -21.74 -24.56
C GLU A 140 12.41 -20.94 -23.97
N TYR A 141 12.49 -20.42 -22.73
CA TYR A 141 11.76 -19.17 -22.50
C TYR A 141 12.56 -18.05 -23.15
N ALA A 142 12.35 -17.88 -24.45
CA ALA A 142 12.71 -16.65 -25.12
C ALA A 142 11.98 -15.54 -24.37
N LEU A 143 12.69 -14.83 -23.48
CA LEU A 143 12.27 -13.53 -22.99
C LEU A 143 11.66 -12.81 -24.18
N SER A 144 10.35 -12.58 -24.18
CA SER A 144 9.72 -11.81 -25.24
C SER A 144 10.45 -10.49 -25.34
N LYS A 145 10.61 -9.94 -26.54
CA LYS A 145 11.36 -8.69 -26.77
C LYS A 145 10.90 -7.53 -25.86
N ASN A 146 9.71 -7.62 -25.27
CA ASN A 146 9.09 -6.59 -24.44
C ASN A 146 9.22 -6.84 -22.91
N GLU A 147 9.81 -7.95 -22.47
CA GLU A 147 10.00 -8.21 -21.04
C GLU A 147 11.01 -7.22 -20.45
N PHE A 148 10.72 -6.66 -19.27
CA PHE A 148 11.42 -5.54 -18.62
C PHE A 148 11.23 -4.15 -19.26
N SER A 149 10.32 -4.00 -20.23
CA SER A 149 10.08 -2.69 -20.86
C SER A 149 9.46 -1.65 -19.92
N GLU A 150 8.60 -2.07 -19.00
CA GLU A 150 8.00 -1.17 -18.01
C GLU A 150 8.97 -0.91 -16.86
N LEU A 151 9.78 -1.90 -16.48
CA LEU A 151 10.87 -1.73 -15.52
C LEU A 151 11.94 -0.74 -16.03
N ALA A 152 12.34 -0.82 -17.30
CA ALA A 152 13.31 0.10 -17.91
C ALA A 152 12.76 1.54 -18.03
N LYS A 153 11.45 1.72 -18.24
CA LYS A 153 10.82 3.05 -18.17
C LYS A 153 10.81 3.60 -16.75
N TRP A 154 10.59 2.73 -15.76
CA TRP A 154 10.54 3.11 -14.35
C TRP A 154 11.93 3.49 -13.82
N LEU A 155 12.98 2.78 -14.24
CA LEU A 155 14.37 3.03 -13.88
C LEU A 155 15.17 3.51 -15.11
N PRO A 156 15.25 4.83 -15.35
CA PRO A 156 15.91 5.38 -16.55
C PRO A 156 17.42 5.10 -16.62
N GLN A 157 18.01 4.55 -15.55
CA GLN A 157 19.40 4.11 -15.50
C GLN A 157 19.61 2.71 -16.11
N ILE A 158 18.54 1.98 -16.42
CA ILE A 158 18.59 0.60 -16.90
C ILE A 158 18.39 0.55 -18.41
N HIS A 159 19.31 -0.15 -19.09
CA HIS A 159 19.16 -0.47 -20.51
C HIS A 159 18.52 -1.85 -20.70
N LEU A 160 17.42 -1.92 -21.46
CA LEU A 160 16.62 -3.14 -21.64
C LEU A 160 17.44 -4.30 -22.21
N GLU A 161 18.19 -4.10 -23.29
CA GLU A 161 18.97 -5.17 -23.93
C GLU A 161 20.08 -5.72 -23.01
N ASN A 162 20.72 -4.84 -22.23
CA ASN A 162 21.74 -5.22 -21.26
C ASN A 162 21.12 -5.97 -20.08
N LEU A 163 19.95 -5.53 -19.57
CA LEU A 163 19.26 -6.25 -18.50
C LEU A 163 18.84 -7.66 -18.93
N GLN A 164 18.32 -7.82 -20.15
CA GLN A 164 17.89 -9.12 -20.67
C GLN A 164 19.06 -10.10 -20.85
N THR A 165 20.21 -9.60 -21.32
CA THR A 165 21.42 -10.42 -21.48
C THR A 165 22.04 -10.77 -20.14
N GLU A 166 22.15 -9.79 -19.23
CA GLU A 166 22.58 -9.99 -17.85
C GLU A 166 21.72 -11.03 -17.13
N TYR A 167 20.39 -10.93 -17.24
CA TYR A 167 19.45 -11.85 -16.62
C TYR A 167 19.62 -13.29 -17.12
N LYS A 168 19.81 -13.50 -18.43
CA LYS A 168 20.04 -14.85 -19.00
C LYS A 168 21.34 -15.46 -18.49
N VAL A 169 22.44 -14.69 -18.57
CA VAL A 169 23.76 -15.13 -18.08
C VAL A 169 23.72 -15.40 -16.57
N PHE A 170 22.98 -14.58 -15.82
CA PHE A 170 22.79 -14.76 -14.40
C PHE A 170 21.99 -16.03 -14.09
N ALA A 171 20.89 -16.29 -14.80
CA ALA A 171 20.06 -17.49 -14.60
C ALA A 171 20.83 -18.79 -14.89
N GLU A 172 21.70 -18.78 -15.91
CA GLU A 172 22.57 -19.91 -16.23
C GLU A 172 23.60 -20.20 -15.12
N SER A 173 24.15 -19.14 -14.52
CA SER A 173 25.18 -19.20 -13.46
C SER A 173 24.62 -19.30 -12.03
N TYR A 174 23.32 -19.06 -11.84
CA TYR A 174 22.67 -18.94 -10.53
C TYR A 174 22.89 -20.16 -9.62
N GLN A 175 22.68 -21.39 -10.12
CA GLN A 175 22.88 -22.60 -9.32
C GLN A 175 24.35 -22.81 -8.89
N ALA A 176 25.33 -22.31 -9.65
CA ALA A 176 26.73 -22.38 -9.24
C ALA A 176 27.03 -21.40 -8.09
N LEU A 177 26.33 -20.26 -8.07
CA LEU A 177 26.40 -19.25 -7.01
C LEU A 177 25.65 -19.67 -5.73
N GLU A 178 24.50 -20.34 -5.86
CA GLU A 178 23.72 -20.88 -4.74
C GLU A 178 24.50 -21.94 -3.93
N ASN A 179 25.21 -22.82 -4.64
CA ASN A 179 26.11 -23.81 -4.03
C ASN A 179 27.30 -23.17 -3.30
N THR A 180 27.68 -21.95 -3.69
CA THR A 180 28.78 -21.20 -3.04
C THR A 180 28.28 -20.40 -1.83
N SER A 181 27.07 -19.84 -1.90
CA SER A 181 26.43 -19.04 -0.83
C SER A 181 25.91 -19.88 0.34
N SER A 182 25.54 -21.13 0.11
CA SER A 182 25.20 -22.10 1.18
C SER A 182 26.35 -22.32 2.19
N ASN A 183 27.59 -21.98 1.85
CA ASN A 183 28.74 -22.11 2.76
C ASN A 183 28.93 -20.91 3.71
N GLN A 184 28.15 -19.84 3.58
CA GLN A 184 28.26 -18.67 4.44
C GLN A 184 26.98 -18.48 5.24
N ASN A 185 26.98 -19.01 6.48
CA ASN A 185 26.06 -18.64 7.56
C ASN A 185 26.16 -17.13 7.86
N ILE A 186 25.65 -16.27 6.99
CA ILE A 186 25.60 -14.81 7.20
C ILE A 186 24.30 -14.39 7.91
N PHE A 187 23.30 -15.29 7.97
CA PHE A 187 21.97 -15.02 8.51
C PHE A 187 21.86 -14.81 10.02
N GLN A 188 22.96 -14.89 10.79
CA GLN A 188 22.89 -14.78 12.26
C GLN A 188 23.45 -13.47 12.84
N SER A 189 23.94 -12.55 12.01
CA SER A 189 24.69 -11.37 12.51
C SER A 189 23.93 -10.04 12.54
N LEU A 190 22.65 -9.99 12.17
CA LEU A 190 21.83 -8.76 12.30
C LEU A 190 21.06 -8.64 13.63
N ASN A 191 21.25 -9.56 14.59
CA ASN A 191 20.52 -9.58 15.87
C ASN A 191 21.35 -9.08 17.07
N LYS A 192 22.12 -8.01 16.91
CA LYS A 192 22.64 -7.23 18.03
C LYS A 192 22.63 -5.75 17.70
N GLU A 193 21.47 -5.13 17.90
CA GLU A 193 21.46 -3.73 18.33
C GLU A 193 20.81 -3.68 19.71
N ASP A 194 21.52 -3.00 20.60
CA ASP A 194 21.39 -3.03 22.03
C ASP A 194 20.09 -2.36 22.49
N ALA A 195 19.23 -3.14 23.15
CA ALA A 195 18.15 -2.60 23.96
C ALA A 195 18.72 -2.11 25.30
N VAL A 196 18.95 -0.80 25.41
CA VAL A 196 19.00 -0.12 26.71
C VAL A 196 17.72 0.69 26.82
N ASP A 197 16.78 0.11 27.54
CA ASP A 197 15.53 0.71 27.99
C ASP A 197 15.80 1.48 29.29
N PRO A 198 15.56 2.79 29.38
CA PRO A 198 15.30 3.43 30.66
C PRO A 198 13.79 3.41 30.88
N GLU A 199 13.38 2.62 31.87
CA GLU A 199 12.04 2.62 32.44
C GLU A 199 11.57 4.05 32.75
N ASP A 200 10.34 4.37 32.35
CA ASP A 200 9.46 5.18 33.19
C ASP A 200 7.99 4.79 32.92
N ASP A 201 7.41 4.30 34.01
CA ASP A 201 6.06 3.84 34.26
C ASP A 201 5.05 4.98 34.12
N GLU A 202 4.00 4.81 33.31
CA GLU A 202 2.66 5.31 33.65
C GLU A 202 1.57 4.60 32.80
N ASN A 203 1.05 3.56 33.43
CA ASN A 203 -0.12 2.74 33.17
C ASN A 203 -1.39 3.48 32.66
N TYR A 204 -1.86 3.16 31.44
CA TYR A 204 -3.29 3.18 31.06
C TYR A 204 -3.63 2.11 30.00
N ASP A 205 -4.32 1.08 30.49
CA ASP A 205 -5.25 0.13 29.85
C ASP A 205 -4.79 -0.71 28.64
N GLU A 206 -4.55 -1.97 28.97
CA GLU A 206 -4.34 -3.12 28.13
C GLU A 206 -5.48 -3.34 27.11
N ASN A 207 -5.15 -3.08 25.85
CA ASN A 207 -5.31 -4.10 24.82
C ASN A 207 -4.14 -3.94 23.83
N THR A 208 -2.95 -4.13 24.38
CA THR A 208 -1.70 -4.38 23.66
C THR A 208 -1.76 -5.79 23.07
N CYS A 209 -2.00 -5.89 21.76
CA CYS A 209 -1.50 -7.03 21.00
C CYS A 209 -0.01 -6.81 20.79
N SER A 210 0.76 -7.06 21.85
CA SER A 210 2.16 -7.38 21.76
C SER A 210 2.28 -8.76 21.12
N THR A 211 2.33 -8.79 19.80
CA THR A 211 3.02 -9.86 19.09
C THR A 211 4.14 -9.21 18.29
N SER A 212 5.34 -9.30 18.87
CA SER A 212 6.59 -9.30 18.15
C SER A 212 6.61 -10.50 17.19
N GLU A 213 5.89 -10.40 16.08
CA GLU A 213 6.10 -11.30 14.96
C GLU A 213 7.22 -10.72 14.12
N LYS A 214 8.36 -11.38 14.19
CA LYS A 214 9.47 -11.22 13.26
C LYS A 214 8.91 -11.30 11.85
N GLU A 215 8.97 -10.20 11.12
CA GLU A 215 8.54 -10.09 9.73
C GLU A 215 9.42 -11.00 8.84
N HIS A 216 9.07 -12.28 8.75
CA HIS A 216 9.69 -13.22 7.81
C HIS A 216 9.06 -13.04 6.43
N ASN A 217 9.67 -12.19 5.61
CA ASN A 217 9.29 -11.99 4.22
C ASN A 217 10.22 -12.84 3.33
N PRO A 218 9.85 -14.04 2.87
CA PRO A 218 10.75 -14.89 2.06
C PRO A 218 11.21 -14.19 0.77
N ILE A 219 10.36 -13.35 0.17
CA ILE A 219 10.68 -12.62 -1.07
C ILE A 219 11.60 -11.41 -0.82
N LYS A 220 11.41 -10.71 0.31
CA LYS A 220 12.30 -9.60 0.71
C LYS A 220 13.64 -10.14 1.21
N GLU A 221 13.64 -11.28 1.91
CA GLU A 221 14.83 -12.03 2.30
C GLU A 221 15.60 -12.51 1.07
N PHE A 222 14.92 -13.08 0.06
CA PHE A 222 15.56 -13.47 -1.20
C PHE A 222 16.17 -12.27 -1.92
N SER A 223 15.42 -11.20 -2.10
CA SER A 223 15.89 -10.00 -2.81
C SER A 223 17.04 -9.31 -2.08
N SER A 224 17.01 -9.29 -0.74
CA SER A 224 18.09 -8.75 0.09
C SER A 224 19.32 -9.65 0.07
N SER A 225 19.13 -10.98 0.11
CA SER A 225 20.21 -11.96 0.00
C SER A 225 20.88 -11.90 -1.37
N MET A 226 20.07 -11.73 -2.41
CA MET A 226 20.50 -11.61 -3.79
C MET A 226 21.25 -10.29 -4.03
N LEU A 227 20.77 -9.19 -3.47
CA LEU A 227 21.48 -7.91 -3.47
C LEU A 227 22.81 -8.01 -2.70
N HIS A 228 22.81 -8.68 -1.53
CA HIS A 228 24.02 -8.92 -0.75
C HIS A 228 25.04 -9.75 -1.55
N LEU A 229 24.62 -10.86 -2.18
CA LEU A 229 25.46 -11.70 -3.06
C LEU A 229 26.12 -10.87 -4.16
N LEU A 230 25.35 -10.03 -4.86
CA LEU A 230 25.89 -9.17 -5.92
C LEU A 230 26.93 -8.17 -5.41
N SER A 231 26.75 -7.69 -4.17
CA SER A 231 27.68 -6.76 -3.55
C SER A 231 28.94 -7.42 -2.96
N SER A 232 28.82 -8.61 -2.36
CA SER A 232 29.92 -9.29 -1.68
C SER A 232 30.93 -9.92 -2.66
N HIS A 233 30.46 -10.39 -3.81
CA HIS A 233 31.30 -11.04 -4.82
C HIS A 233 31.83 -10.09 -5.91
N GLY A 234 31.65 -8.76 -5.76
CA GLY A 234 32.12 -7.78 -6.76
C GLY A 234 31.39 -7.85 -8.11
N LEU A 235 30.26 -8.58 -8.17
CA LEU A 235 29.42 -8.79 -9.36
C LEU A 235 28.69 -7.51 -9.81
N MET A 236 28.71 -6.45 -9.01
CA MET A 236 28.16 -5.13 -9.37
C MET A 236 28.76 -4.59 -10.69
N ALA A 237 30.03 -4.87 -10.97
CA ALA A 237 30.66 -4.47 -12.23
C ALA A 237 30.26 -5.35 -13.42
N SER A 238 29.88 -6.61 -13.17
CA SER A 238 29.49 -7.58 -14.20
C SER A 238 27.99 -7.54 -14.52
N PHE A 239 27.15 -7.18 -13.55
CA PHE A 239 25.69 -7.14 -13.66
C PHE A 239 25.10 -5.83 -13.09
N PRO A 240 25.46 -4.66 -13.65
CA PRO A 240 25.03 -3.37 -13.12
C PRO A 240 23.52 -3.14 -13.25
N ASN A 241 22.88 -3.59 -14.33
CA ASN A 241 21.44 -3.39 -14.55
C ASN A 241 20.62 -4.29 -13.63
N MET A 242 21.09 -5.53 -13.43
CA MET A 242 20.43 -6.45 -12.51
C MET A 242 20.53 -5.99 -11.06
N TYR A 243 21.68 -5.46 -10.65
CA TYR A 243 21.85 -4.85 -9.32
C TYR A 243 20.86 -3.69 -9.10
N LEU A 244 20.70 -2.81 -10.08
CA LEU A 244 19.73 -1.72 -10.01
C LEU A 244 18.28 -2.23 -9.95
N ALA A 245 17.96 -3.29 -10.68
CA ALA A 245 16.63 -3.91 -10.63
C ALA A 245 16.31 -4.51 -9.25
N TYR A 246 17.25 -5.26 -8.65
CA TYR A 246 17.11 -5.79 -7.28
C TYR A 246 17.07 -4.68 -6.23
N LYS A 247 17.87 -3.62 -6.40
CA LYS A 247 17.81 -2.44 -5.54
C LYS A 247 16.44 -1.77 -5.61
N GLY A 248 15.87 -1.63 -6.81
CA GLY A 248 14.51 -1.13 -7.02
C GLY A 248 13.45 -2.03 -6.38
N LEU A 249 13.61 -3.36 -6.48
CA LEU A 249 12.70 -4.32 -5.85
C LEU A 249 12.69 -4.16 -4.32
N CYS A 250 13.87 -3.99 -3.70
CA CYS A 250 14.00 -3.78 -2.25
C CYS A 250 13.43 -2.44 -1.74
N THR A 251 13.31 -1.42 -2.60
CA THR A 251 12.78 -0.11 -2.24
C THR A 251 11.28 0.05 -2.50
N ILE A 252 10.64 -0.90 -3.19
CA ILE A 252 9.19 -0.88 -3.38
C ILE A 252 8.51 -1.13 -2.04
N PRO A 253 7.52 -0.30 -1.67
CA PRO A 253 6.69 -0.57 -0.52
C PRO A 253 5.79 -1.77 -0.84
N ALA A 254 6.32 -2.98 -0.60
CA ALA A 254 5.60 -4.22 -0.87
C ALA A 254 4.36 -4.37 0.02
N SER A 255 4.37 -3.82 1.24
CA SER A 255 3.23 -3.89 2.16
C SER A 255 2.75 -2.50 2.60
N SER A 256 1.44 -2.39 2.85
CA SER A 256 0.85 -1.21 3.50
C SER A 256 1.21 -1.08 4.98
N ALA A 257 1.94 -2.04 5.56
CA ALA A 257 2.28 -2.05 6.98
C ALA A 257 3.07 -0.80 7.41
N SER A 258 3.96 -0.29 6.55
CA SER A 258 4.66 0.98 6.81
C SER A 258 3.67 2.16 6.88
N ALA A 259 2.68 2.21 5.98
CA ALA A 259 1.62 3.20 6.04
C ALA A 259 0.69 3.00 7.26
N GLU A 260 0.46 1.77 7.70
CA GLU A 260 -0.33 1.48 8.91
C GLU A 260 0.38 1.95 10.19
N ARG A 261 1.71 1.80 10.25
CA ARG A 261 2.53 2.38 11.32
C ARG A 261 2.38 3.90 11.36
N THR A 262 2.46 4.59 10.22
CA THR A 262 2.26 6.04 10.16
C THR A 262 0.82 6.46 10.49
N PHE A 263 -0.21 5.69 10.10
CA PHE A 263 -1.59 5.94 10.51
C PHE A 263 -1.83 5.71 12.01
N SER A 264 -1.15 4.75 12.63
CA SER A 264 -1.16 4.55 14.07
C SER A 264 -0.56 5.76 14.80
N LYS A 265 0.59 6.26 14.32
CA LYS A 265 1.18 7.52 14.82
C LYS A 265 0.26 8.72 14.58
N LEU A 266 -0.40 8.78 13.43
CA LEU A 266 -1.37 9.82 13.11
C LEU A 266 -2.53 9.85 14.12
N LYS A 267 -3.02 8.67 14.53
CA LYS A 267 -4.08 8.56 15.55
C LYS A 267 -3.63 9.11 16.91
N ILE A 268 -2.35 8.98 17.25
CA ILE A 268 -1.75 9.58 18.45
C ILE A 268 -1.67 11.11 18.31
N ILE A 269 -1.19 11.60 17.16
CA ILE A 269 -1.03 13.03 16.88
C ILE A 269 -2.39 13.74 16.81
N LYS A 270 -3.39 13.14 16.17
CA LYS A 270 -4.77 13.59 16.07
C LYS A 270 -5.66 12.85 17.06
N ASN A 271 -5.59 13.26 18.32
CA ASN A 271 -6.55 12.80 19.32
C ASN A 271 -7.89 13.59 19.21
N ARG A 272 -8.91 13.12 19.94
CA ARG A 272 -10.27 13.72 19.93
C ARG A 272 -10.27 15.21 20.26
N LEU A 273 -9.29 15.70 21.03
CA LEU A 273 -9.19 17.08 21.48
C LEU A 273 -8.35 17.96 20.54
N ARG A 274 -7.58 17.37 19.61
CA ARG A 274 -6.62 18.06 18.72
C ARG A 274 -7.02 17.93 17.24
N THR A 275 -8.30 18.10 16.94
CA THR A 275 -8.84 17.95 15.58
C THR A 275 -8.55 19.12 14.65
N THR A 276 -8.11 20.27 15.17
CA THR A 276 -7.91 21.54 14.42
C THR A 276 -6.47 21.82 13.99
N THR A 277 -5.57 20.83 13.96
CA THR A 277 -4.18 21.05 13.50
C THR A 277 -4.16 21.31 11.97
N GLN A 278 -3.54 22.42 11.55
CA GLN A 278 -3.30 22.76 10.14
C GLN A 278 -2.45 21.68 9.43
N GLN A 279 -2.68 21.50 8.13
CA GLN A 279 -2.05 20.45 7.33
C GLN A 279 -0.51 20.49 7.40
N ASP A 280 0.11 21.66 7.24
CA ASP A 280 1.57 21.80 7.24
C ASP A 280 2.20 21.35 8.57
N ARG A 281 1.55 21.72 9.68
CA ARG A 281 1.96 21.31 11.01
C ARG A 281 1.77 19.81 11.22
N LEU A 282 0.67 19.26 10.72
CA LEU A 282 0.37 17.85 10.84
C LEU A 282 1.42 17.00 10.10
N GLU A 283 1.74 17.35 8.86
CA GLU A 283 2.73 16.66 8.04
C GLU A 283 4.11 16.68 8.72
N SER A 284 4.54 17.84 9.21
CA SER A 284 5.79 17.99 9.96
C SER A 284 5.84 17.10 11.20
N LEU A 285 4.74 17.01 11.96
CA LEU A 285 4.66 16.14 13.14
C LEU A 285 4.67 14.65 12.79
N ILE A 286 4.02 14.25 11.70
CA ILE A 286 4.04 12.86 11.23
C ILE A 286 5.46 12.47 10.84
N LEU A 287 6.16 13.32 10.09
CA LEU A 287 7.54 13.10 9.66
C LEU A 287 8.45 12.90 10.88
N LEU A 288 8.41 13.84 11.83
CA LEU A 288 9.18 13.76 13.08
C LEU A 288 8.86 12.50 13.90
N SER A 289 7.60 12.05 13.89
CA SER A 289 7.19 10.86 14.64
C SER A 289 7.56 9.53 13.97
N SER A 290 7.74 9.56 12.64
CA SER A 290 8.04 8.39 11.81
C SER A 290 9.55 8.17 11.69
N GLU A 291 10.32 9.24 11.57
CA GLU A 291 11.78 9.23 11.37
C GLU A 291 12.53 9.52 12.67
N LYS A 292 12.25 8.74 13.73
CA LYS A 292 12.93 8.92 15.03
C LYS A 292 14.40 8.50 15.01
N ASP A 293 14.78 7.68 14.04
CA ASP A 293 16.09 7.06 13.92
C ASP A 293 17.12 8.06 13.35
N ILE A 294 16.66 9.21 12.85
CA ILE A 294 17.51 10.29 12.37
C ILE A 294 17.85 11.20 13.56
N GLU A 295 19.12 11.19 13.97
CA GLU A 295 19.61 12.11 14.98
C GLU A 295 19.48 13.56 14.50
N ILE A 296 18.72 14.36 15.24
CA ILE A 296 18.54 15.79 14.97
C ILE A 296 19.57 16.54 15.82
N ASP A 297 20.43 17.30 15.15
CA ASP A 297 21.30 18.28 15.79
C ASP A 297 20.44 19.38 16.46
N LEU A 298 20.29 19.23 17.78
CA LEU A 298 19.47 20.10 18.61
C LEU A 298 19.99 21.54 18.61
N GLU A 299 21.31 21.74 18.58
CA GLU A 299 21.91 23.08 18.59
C GLU A 299 21.56 23.83 17.30
N LYS A 300 21.70 23.15 16.16
CA LYS A 300 21.32 23.72 14.87
C LYS A 300 19.82 24.00 14.76
N ALA A 301 18.98 23.13 15.34
CA ALA A 301 17.54 23.34 15.41
C ALA A 301 17.20 24.56 16.29
N THR A 302 17.86 24.72 17.44
CA THR A 302 17.68 25.88 18.32
C THR A 302 18.15 27.17 17.66
N ASP A 303 19.25 27.15 16.92
CA ASP A 303 19.76 28.31 16.19
C ASP A 303 18.81 28.76 15.08
N LEU A 304 18.24 27.81 14.32
CA LEU A 304 17.24 28.11 13.28
C LEU A 304 15.97 28.68 13.89
N LEU A 305 15.52 28.16 15.03
CA LEU A 305 14.36 28.66 15.75
C LEU A 305 14.63 30.05 16.34
N ALA A 306 15.83 30.27 16.88
CA ALA A 306 16.27 31.57 17.39
C ALA A 306 16.24 32.65 16.30
N ARG A 307 16.66 32.30 15.08
CA ARG A 307 16.63 33.22 13.91
C ARG A 307 15.23 33.54 13.38
N SER A 308 14.19 32.84 13.83
CA SER A 308 12.81 33.09 13.39
C SER A 308 12.18 34.35 14.01
N SER A 309 12.72 34.85 15.13
CA SER A 309 12.20 36.02 15.83
C SER A 309 13.30 36.79 16.56
N ASP A 310 13.25 38.12 16.50
CA ASP A 310 14.19 39.01 17.20
C ASP A 310 14.17 38.85 18.74
N ILE A 311 13.08 38.32 19.29
CA ILE A 311 12.96 38.04 20.73
C ILE A 311 13.69 36.74 21.07
N LEU A 312 13.54 35.72 20.22
CA LEU A 312 14.13 34.40 20.42
C LEU A 312 15.64 34.42 20.17
N SER A 313 16.11 35.22 19.20
CA SER A 313 17.53 35.38 18.91
C SER A 313 18.30 35.92 20.12
N LYS A 314 17.73 36.86 20.87
CA LYS A 314 18.34 37.43 22.09
C LYS A 314 18.36 36.48 23.29
N GLN A 315 17.50 35.47 23.31
CA GLN A 315 17.36 34.55 24.45
C GLN A 315 18.07 33.21 24.23
N LEU A 316 18.18 32.77 22.97
CA LEU A 316 18.66 31.43 22.64
C LEU A 316 20.07 31.43 22.04
N LEU A 317 20.54 32.53 21.46
CA LEU A 317 21.93 32.62 20.98
C LEU A 317 22.83 33.15 22.11
N PRO A 318 24.01 32.55 22.34
CA PRO A 318 24.99 33.10 23.26
C PRO A 318 25.39 34.51 22.81
N SER A 319 25.29 35.47 23.74
CA SER A 319 25.59 36.89 23.53
C SER A 319 27.04 37.17 23.17
#